data_AF-A0A7X0Y1F7-F1
#
_entry.id   AF-A0A7X0Y1F7-F1
#
_cell.length_a   1.000
_cell.length_b   1.000
_cell.length_c   1.000
_cell.angle_alpha   90.00
_cell.angle_beta   90.00
_cell.angle_gamma   90.00
#
_symmetry.space_group_name_H-M   'P 1'
#
loop_
_entity.id
_entity.type
_entity.pdbx_description
1 polymer ?
#
loop_
_entity_poly.entity_id
_entity_poly.type
_entity_poly.pdbx_seq_one_letter_code
_entity_poly.pdbx_strand_id
1 'polypeptide(L)'
;MEQISDFVDWVFKNELLVGFIVNGLLLTLVTGLLHHSFNKKLEGIKTENQLIIDEQRSGQAHSLQIDSFFRSISGEKLADTFEEWTDLLLDMTRKTASMTEEDVTKMIKYIFMYGSPKTVELARNYQQYNYALDTSKRTQVQNWEILILAAETICSLKNDFTGHKISSKILLDLKISDINDPEKKAQFEEAWKNVMGEGSQ
;
A
#
# COMPACT_ATOMS: atom_id res chain seq x y z
N MET A 1 16.18 -62.44 -43.14
CA MET A 1 15.09 -62.90 -42.26
C MET A 1 15.56 -63.98 -41.28
N GLU A 2 16.45 -64.90 -41.66
CA GLU A 2 17.04 -65.91 -40.74
C GLU A 2 17.70 -65.32 -39.49
N GLN A 3 18.48 -64.24 -39.62
CA GLN A 3 19.22 -63.66 -38.48
C GLN A 3 18.32 -63.08 -37.36
N ILE A 4 17.10 -62.67 -37.71
CA ILE A 4 16.09 -62.20 -36.74
C ILE A 4 15.39 -63.40 -36.11
N SER A 5 15.14 -64.46 -36.88
CA SER A 5 14.57 -65.72 -36.39
C SER A 5 15.45 -66.40 -35.35
N ASP A 6 16.76 -66.50 -35.63
CA ASP A 6 17.73 -67.13 -34.72
C ASP A 6 17.89 -66.35 -33.42
N PHE A 7 17.84 -65.02 -33.51
CA PHE A 7 17.85 -64.16 -32.34
C PHE A 7 16.59 -64.34 -31.50
N VAL A 8 15.42 -64.42 -32.13
CA VAL A 8 14.13 -64.63 -31.47
C VAL A 8 14.10 -65.99 -30.75
N ASP A 9 14.54 -67.06 -31.41
CA ASP A 9 14.61 -68.40 -30.80
C ASP A 9 15.62 -68.49 -29.65
N TRP A 10 16.77 -67.81 -29.76
CA TRP A 10 17.76 -67.73 -28.69
C TRP A 10 17.23 -66.97 -27.46
N VAL A 11 16.48 -65.88 -27.70
CA VAL A 11 15.84 -65.09 -26.64
C VAL A 11 14.78 -65.93 -25.92
N PHE A 12 13.90 -66.63 -26.63
CA PHE A 12 12.84 -67.44 -26.01
C PHE A 12 13.36 -68.67 -25.25
N LYS A 13 14.54 -69.20 -25.58
CA LYS A 13 15.19 -70.27 -24.81
C LYS A 13 15.76 -69.81 -23.47
N ASN A 14 15.89 -68.51 -23.23
CA ASN A 14 16.62 -67.95 -22.10
C ASN A 14 15.70 -67.10 -21.21
N GLU A 15 14.85 -67.78 -20.42
CA GLU A 15 13.76 -67.15 -19.63
C GLU A 15 14.23 -66.00 -18.72
N LEU A 16 15.43 -66.08 -18.15
CA LEU A 16 16.03 -65.01 -17.34
C LEU A 16 16.24 -63.72 -18.15
N LEU A 17 16.75 -63.84 -19.39
CA LEU A 17 17.03 -62.70 -20.27
C LEU A 17 15.74 -62.04 -20.75
N VAL A 18 14.70 -62.83 -21.06
CA VAL A 18 13.36 -62.32 -21.38
C VAL A 18 12.80 -61.53 -20.21
N GLY A 19 12.92 -62.05 -18.99
CA GLY A 19 12.48 -61.36 -17.77
C GLY A 19 13.17 -60.01 -17.56
N PHE A 20 14.48 -59.92 -17.79
CA PHE A 20 15.22 -58.65 -17.70
C PHE A 20 14.80 -57.62 -18.75
N ILE A 21 14.60 -58.05 -20.00
CA ILE A 21 14.19 -57.17 -21.11
C ILE A 21 12.77 -56.65 -20.86
N VAL A 22 11.84 -57.53 -20.47
CA VAL A 22 10.44 -57.16 -20.19
C VAL A 22 10.35 -56.22 -18.98
N ASN A 23 11.08 -56.50 -17.89
CA ASN A 23 11.13 -55.61 -16.72
C ASN A 23 11.76 -54.26 -17.05
N GLY A 24 12.82 -54.23 -17.87
CA GLY A 24 13.44 -53.00 -18.34
C GLY A 24 12.48 -52.12 -19.15
N LEU A 25 11.72 -52.72 -20.07
CA LEU A 25 10.68 -52.03 -20.85
C LEU A 25 9.52 -51.54 -19.98
N LEU A 26 9.10 -52.32 -18.99
CA LEU A 26 8.08 -51.90 -18.01
C LEU A 26 8.56 -50.70 -17.19
N LEU A 27 9.82 -50.69 -16.77
CA LEU A 27 10.39 -49.61 -15.97
C LEU A 27 10.48 -48.31 -16.77
N THR A 28 10.87 -48.36 -18.06
CA THR A 28 10.92 -47.18 -18.93
C THR A 28 9.52 -46.63 -19.24
N LEU A 29 8.54 -47.51 -19.43
CA LEU A 29 7.14 -47.10 -19.61
C LEU A 29 6.57 -46.43 -18.36
N VAL A 30 6.77 -47.03 -17.17
CA VAL A 30 6.29 -46.47 -15.90
C VAL A 30 6.96 -45.13 -15.58
N THR A 31 8.29 -45.04 -15.75
CA THR A 31 9.02 -43.78 -15.53
C THR A 31 8.62 -42.70 -16.54
N GLY A 32 8.38 -43.06 -17.81
CA GLY A 32 7.87 -42.13 -18.82
C GLY A 32 6.47 -41.59 -18.50
N LEU A 33 5.55 -42.46 -18.08
CA LEU A 33 4.19 -42.07 -17.66
C LEU A 33 4.21 -41.18 -16.42
N LEU A 34 5.05 -41.51 -15.43
CA LEU A 34 5.26 -40.67 -14.26
C LEU A 34 5.80 -39.30 -14.67
N HIS A 35 6.86 -39.25 -15.47
CA HIS A 35 7.45 -38.00 -15.94
C HIS A 35 6.44 -37.12 -16.69
N HIS A 36 5.63 -37.71 -17.58
CA HIS A 36 4.57 -37.00 -18.28
C HIS A 36 3.51 -36.45 -17.32
N SER A 37 3.05 -37.25 -16.35
CA SER A 37 2.05 -36.82 -15.36
C SER A 37 2.57 -35.69 -14.46
N PHE A 38 3.84 -35.75 -14.05
CA PHE A 38 4.50 -34.71 -13.29
C PHE A 38 4.63 -33.42 -14.09
N ASN A 39 5.08 -33.50 -15.35
CA ASN A 39 5.21 -32.33 -16.21
C ASN A 39 3.86 -31.66 -16.46
N LYS A 40 2.81 -32.43 -16.73
CA LYS A 40 1.45 -31.90 -16.91
C LYS A 40 0.94 -31.18 -15.64
N LYS A 41 1.25 -31.72 -14.46
CA LYS A 41 0.90 -31.07 -13.19
C LYS A 41 1.70 -29.78 -12.96
N LEU A 42 2.99 -29.78 -13.30
CA LEU A 42 3.84 -28.59 -13.24
C LEU A 42 3.38 -27.50 -14.21
N GLU A 43 2.97 -27.86 -15.42
CA GLU A 43 2.38 -26.92 -16.40
C GLU A 43 1.07 -26.31 -15.89
N GLY A 44 0.21 -27.12 -15.25
CA GLY A 44 -1.00 -26.64 -14.60
C GLY A 44 -0.72 -25.59 -13.52
N ILE A 45 0.22 -25.88 -12.62
CA ILE A 45 0.65 -24.95 -11.54
C ILE A 45 1.25 -23.67 -12.12
N LYS A 46 2.09 -23.78 -13.16
CA LYS A 46 2.67 -22.61 -13.83
C LYS A 46 1.58 -21.73 -14.43
N THR A 47 0.59 -22.34 -15.09
CA THR A 47 -0.52 -21.62 -15.72
C THR A 47 -1.37 -20.90 -14.66
N GLU A 48 -1.71 -21.57 -13.56
CA GLU A 48 -2.46 -20.97 -12.45
C GLU A 48 -1.71 -19.80 -11.82
N ASN A 49 -0.41 -19.96 -11.53
CA ASN A 49 0.41 -18.86 -11.03
C ASN A 49 0.50 -17.70 -12.02
N GLN A 50 0.58 -17.99 -13.33
CA GLN A 50 0.58 -16.96 -14.37
C GLN A 50 -0.72 -16.16 -14.34
N LEU A 51 -1.88 -16.84 -14.20
CA LEU A 51 -3.19 -16.20 -14.11
C LEU A 51 -3.31 -15.30 -12.87
N ILE A 52 -2.84 -15.76 -11.71
CA ILE A 52 -2.82 -14.95 -10.47
C ILE A 52 -1.94 -13.70 -10.65
N ILE A 53 -0.76 -13.85 -11.25
CA ILE A 53 0.16 -12.73 -11.50
C ILE A 53 -0.47 -11.75 -12.50
N ASP A 54 -1.10 -12.24 -13.56
CA ASP A 54 -1.72 -11.40 -14.58
C ASP A 54 -2.96 -10.68 -14.04
N GLU A 55 -3.75 -11.32 -13.17
CA GLU A 55 -4.86 -10.68 -12.45
C GLU A 55 -4.37 -9.57 -11.52
N GLN A 56 -3.32 -9.83 -10.74
CA GLN A 56 -2.70 -8.82 -9.88
C GLN A 56 -2.14 -7.64 -10.70
N ARG A 57 -1.45 -7.92 -11.81
CA ARG A 57 -0.93 -6.89 -12.72
C ARG A 57 -2.04 -6.09 -13.37
N SER A 58 -3.11 -6.75 -13.78
CA SER A 58 -4.30 -6.09 -14.35
C SER A 58 -4.94 -5.15 -13.34
N GLY A 59 -5.12 -5.62 -12.09
CA GLY A 59 -5.63 -4.79 -10.98
C GLY A 59 -4.73 -3.58 -10.69
N GLN A 60 -3.41 -3.78 -10.63
CA GLN A 60 -2.44 -2.70 -10.45
C GLN A 60 -2.42 -1.73 -11.63
N ALA A 61 -2.50 -2.21 -12.86
CA ALA A 61 -2.54 -1.36 -14.05
C ALA A 61 -3.82 -0.53 -14.08
N HIS A 62 -4.96 -1.11 -13.70
CA HIS A 62 -6.22 -0.40 -13.59
C HIS A 62 -6.18 0.67 -12.50
N SER A 63 -5.65 0.37 -11.31
CA SER A 63 -5.49 1.37 -10.25
C SER A 63 -4.55 2.50 -10.67
N LEU A 64 -3.43 2.18 -11.33
CA LEU A 64 -2.50 3.18 -11.87
C LEU A 64 -3.14 4.06 -12.94
N GLN A 65 -4.00 3.50 -13.79
CA GLN A 65 -4.74 4.27 -14.79
C GLN A 65 -5.75 5.22 -14.14
N ILE A 66 -6.48 4.75 -13.12
CA ILE A 66 -7.40 5.58 -12.33
C ILE A 66 -6.60 6.71 -11.66
N ASP A 67 -5.51 6.39 -10.96
CA ASP A 67 -4.66 7.37 -10.29
C ASP A 67 -4.06 8.39 -11.27
N SER A 68 -3.61 7.94 -12.44
CA SER A 68 -3.07 8.80 -13.50
C SER A 68 -4.15 9.72 -14.08
N PHE A 69 -5.35 9.19 -14.34
CA PHE A 69 -6.50 9.97 -14.79
C PHE A 69 -6.85 11.03 -13.77
N PHE A 70 -7.02 10.66 -12.49
CA PHE A 70 -7.32 11.61 -11.43
C PHE A 70 -6.21 12.65 -11.27
N ARG A 71 -4.93 12.29 -11.26
CA ARG A 71 -3.82 13.26 -11.22
C ARG A 71 -3.82 14.22 -12.40
N SER A 72 -4.13 13.73 -13.61
CA SER A 72 -4.16 14.57 -14.81
C SER A 72 -5.25 15.64 -14.79
N ILE A 73 -6.40 15.36 -14.17
CA ILE A 73 -7.53 16.30 -14.07
C ILE A 73 -7.53 17.11 -12.77
N SER A 74 -6.83 16.65 -11.73
CA SER A 74 -6.91 17.22 -10.38
C SER A 74 -5.70 18.04 -9.97
N GLY A 75 -4.67 18.21 -10.82
CA GLY A 75 -3.45 18.94 -10.45
C GLY A 75 -3.68 20.31 -9.82
N GLU A 76 -4.56 21.13 -10.42
CA GLU A 76 -4.96 22.43 -9.86
C GLU A 76 -5.74 22.27 -8.55
N LYS A 77 -6.72 21.35 -8.50
CA LYS A 77 -7.55 21.15 -7.30
C LYS A 77 -6.78 20.56 -6.13
N LEU A 78 -5.78 19.71 -6.38
CA LEU A 78 -4.85 19.19 -5.38
C LEU A 78 -3.94 20.30 -4.86
N ALA A 79 -3.45 21.17 -5.73
CA ALA A 79 -2.67 22.34 -5.33
C ALA A 79 -3.50 23.28 -4.45
N ASP A 80 -4.72 23.64 -4.89
CA ASP A 80 -5.67 24.45 -4.11
C ASP A 80 -5.94 23.81 -2.74
N THR A 81 -6.20 22.49 -2.71
CA THR A 81 -6.47 21.77 -1.44
C THR A 81 -5.25 21.78 -0.54
N PHE A 82 -4.05 21.56 -1.10
CA PHE A 82 -2.81 21.60 -0.33
C PHE A 82 -2.56 23.00 0.26
N GLU A 83 -2.81 24.07 -0.50
CA GLU A 83 -2.70 25.45 -0.04
C GLU A 83 -3.68 25.75 1.11
N GLU A 84 -4.96 25.43 0.93
CA GLU A 84 -6.00 25.63 1.94
C GLU A 84 -5.68 24.97 3.29
N TRP A 85 -5.19 23.72 3.25
CA TRP A 85 -4.78 23.00 4.46
C TRP A 85 -3.48 23.55 5.05
N THR A 86 -2.54 23.97 4.21
CA THR A 86 -1.29 24.58 4.67
C THR A 86 -1.56 25.90 5.41
N ASP A 87 -2.46 26.73 4.88
CA ASP A 87 -2.88 27.98 5.52
C ASP A 87 -3.53 27.75 6.89
N LEU A 88 -4.29 26.66 7.03
CA LEU A 88 -4.95 26.31 8.29
C LEU A 88 -3.92 26.06 9.43
N LEU A 89 -2.72 25.59 9.10
CA LEU A 89 -1.64 25.40 10.06
C LEU A 89 -0.73 26.64 10.19
N LEU A 90 -0.26 27.18 9.06
CA LEU A 90 0.77 28.22 9.07
C LEU A 90 0.20 29.62 9.34
N ASP A 91 -1.07 29.86 9.03
CA ASP A 91 -1.75 31.14 9.14
C ASP A 91 -3.12 31.03 9.83
N MET A 92 -3.16 30.18 10.86
CA MET A 92 -4.38 29.83 11.58
C MET A 92 -5.20 31.06 12.02
N THR A 93 -4.57 32.13 12.51
CA THR A 93 -5.27 33.32 13.01
C THR A 93 -6.06 34.05 11.92
N ARG A 94 -5.48 34.23 10.72
CA ARG A 94 -6.21 34.87 9.62
C ARG A 94 -7.21 33.89 9.01
N LYS A 95 -6.79 32.64 8.80
CA LYS A 95 -7.60 31.63 8.10
C LYS A 95 -8.87 31.28 8.89
N THR A 96 -8.76 30.98 10.18
CA THR A 96 -9.92 30.60 11.00
C THR A 96 -10.91 31.74 11.21
N ALA A 97 -10.45 33.00 11.18
CA ALA A 97 -11.34 34.16 11.30
C ALA A 97 -12.23 34.39 10.07
N SER A 98 -11.77 33.97 8.88
CA SER A 98 -12.49 34.13 7.62
C SER A 98 -13.21 32.86 7.14
N MET A 99 -12.96 31.72 7.78
CA MET A 99 -13.42 30.42 7.30
C MET A 99 -14.89 30.17 7.66
N THR A 100 -15.67 29.78 6.66
CA THR A 100 -17.09 29.40 6.82
C THR A 100 -17.24 27.87 6.93
N GLU A 101 -18.41 27.40 7.35
CA GLU A 101 -18.75 25.97 7.30
C GLU A 101 -18.72 25.40 5.87
N GLU A 102 -19.05 26.24 4.88
CA GLU A 102 -18.98 25.86 3.47
C GLU A 102 -17.53 25.62 3.02
N ASP A 103 -16.59 26.44 3.48
CA ASP A 103 -15.17 26.27 3.21
C ASP A 103 -14.64 24.97 3.80
N VAL A 104 -14.98 24.66 5.06
CA VAL A 104 -14.61 23.40 5.71
C VAL A 104 -15.19 22.20 4.94
N THR A 105 -16.46 22.28 4.55
CA THR A 105 -17.13 21.24 3.77
C THR A 105 -16.45 21.02 2.43
N LYS A 106 -16.06 22.10 1.75
CA LYS A 106 -15.33 22.07 0.48
C LYS A 106 -13.95 21.42 0.65
N MET A 107 -13.20 21.78 1.69
CA MET A 107 -11.90 21.18 2.00
C MET A 107 -12.01 19.66 2.25
N ILE A 108 -13.02 19.22 3.01
CA ILE A 108 -13.27 17.79 3.25
C ILE A 108 -13.64 17.08 1.94
N LYS A 109 -14.51 17.69 1.12
CA LYS A 109 -14.90 17.14 -0.19
C LYS A 109 -13.69 16.94 -1.10
N TYR A 110 -12.78 17.90 -1.15
CA TYR A 110 -11.60 17.80 -2.02
C TYR A 110 -10.59 16.76 -1.53
N ILE A 111 -10.38 16.65 -0.22
CA ILE A 111 -9.59 15.52 0.32
C ILE A 111 -10.22 14.18 -0.06
N PHE A 112 -11.54 14.04 0.08
CA PHE A 112 -12.21 12.79 -0.26
C PHE A 112 -12.14 12.46 -1.76
N MET A 113 -12.18 13.46 -2.63
CA MET A 113 -12.15 13.27 -4.08
C MET A 113 -10.75 13.01 -4.64
N TYR A 114 -9.71 13.63 -4.06
CA TYR A 114 -8.38 13.68 -4.69
C TYR A 114 -7.24 13.18 -3.79
N GLY A 115 -7.45 13.12 -2.48
CA GLY A 115 -6.45 12.62 -1.54
C GLY A 115 -6.28 11.10 -1.64
N SER A 116 -5.08 10.61 -1.35
CA SER A 116 -4.84 9.17 -1.19
C SER A 116 -5.64 8.60 -0.01
N PRO A 117 -5.85 7.27 0.06
CA PRO A 117 -6.50 6.64 1.19
C PRO A 117 -5.88 7.03 2.55
N LYS A 118 -4.55 7.22 2.58
CA LYS A 118 -3.85 7.66 3.78
C LYS A 118 -4.22 9.09 4.18
N THR A 119 -4.27 10.01 3.21
CA THR A 119 -4.66 11.40 3.45
C THR A 119 -6.10 11.48 3.96
N VAL A 120 -7.01 10.71 3.37
CA VAL A 120 -8.41 10.64 3.81
C VAL A 120 -8.52 10.12 5.26
N GLU A 121 -7.75 9.10 5.62
CA GLU A 121 -7.69 8.57 6.99
C GLU A 121 -7.21 9.63 7.99
N LEU A 122 -6.12 10.35 7.67
CA LEU A 122 -5.57 11.39 8.53
C LEU A 122 -6.56 12.55 8.70
N ALA A 123 -7.18 13.01 7.61
CA ALA A 123 -8.20 14.06 7.66
C ALA A 123 -9.45 13.63 8.45
N ARG A 124 -9.86 12.36 8.34
CA ARG A 124 -10.93 11.79 9.17
C ARG A 124 -10.55 11.88 10.65
N ASN A 125 -9.34 11.47 11.02
CA ASN A 125 -8.88 11.50 12.41
C ASN A 125 -8.84 12.95 12.93
N TYR A 126 -8.32 13.88 12.14
CA TYR A 126 -8.36 15.32 12.43
C TYR A 126 -9.79 15.81 12.69
N GLN A 127 -10.75 15.51 11.81
CA GLN A 127 -12.13 15.99 11.96
C GLN A 127 -12.86 15.34 13.15
N GLN A 128 -12.69 14.04 13.35
CA GLN A 128 -13.26 13.34 14.51
C GLN A 128 -12.76 13.95 15.82
N TYR A 129 -11.45 14.25 15.87
CA TYR A 129 -10.84 14.92 17.02
C TYR A 129 -11.40 16.34 17.21
N ASN A 130 -11.57 17.08 16.12
CA ASN A 130 -12.12 18.44 16.17
C ASN A 130 -13.59 18.47 16.65
N TYR A 131 -14.42 17.52 16.21
CA TYR A 131 -15.84 17.43 16.62
C TYR A 131 -16.02 16.94 18.06
N ALA A 132 -15.14 16.05 18.54
CA ALA A 132 -15.25 15.48 19.88
C ALA A 132 -14.93 16.50 20.99
N LEU A 133 -14.20 17.57 20.66
CA LEU A 133 -13.67 18.50 21.64
C LEU A 133 -14.36 19.87 21.61
N ASP A 134 -14.99 20.23 22.73
CA ASP A 134 -15.41 21.59 23.04
C ASP A 134 -14.18 22.51 23.06
N THR A 135 -14.09 23.42 22.08
CA THR A 135 -12.97 24.35 21.90
C THR A 135 -12.68 25.20 23.14
N SER A 136 -13.70 25.46 23.98
CA SER A 136 -13.55 26.25 25.21
C SER A 136 -12.92 25.48 26.37
N LYS A 137 -12.78 24.15 26.26
CA LYS A 137 -12.31 23.26 27.33
C LYS A 137 -11.07 22.45 26.96
N ARG A 138 -10.45 22.72 25.81
CA ARG A 138 -9.27 21.98 25.35
C ARG A 138 -8.08 22.23 26.27
N THR A 139 -7.41 21.15 26.68
CA THR A 139 -6.11 21.24 27.33
C THR A 139 -5.04 21.63 26.29
N GLN A 140 -3.88 22.11 26.75
CA GLN A 140 -2.80 22.42 25.81
C GLN A 140 -2.28 21.19 25.06
N VAL A 141 -2.25 20.03 25.70
CA VAL A 141 -1.91 18.76 25.03
C VAL A 141 -2.89 18.49 23.88
N GLN A 142 -4.20 18.66 24.10
CA GLN A 142 -5.19 18.47 23.04
C GLN A 142 -5.05 19.49 21.88
N ASN A 143 -4.63 20.72 22.18
CA ASN A 143 -4.29 21.71 21.16
C ASN A 143 -3.06 21.30 20.34
N TRP A 144 -2.07 20.65 20.96
CA TRP A 144 -0.94 20.08 20.22
C TRP A 144 -1.36 18.87 19.37
N GLU A 145 -2.22 17.99 19.88
CA GLU A 145 -2.70 16.81 19.15
C GLU A 145 -3.42 17.20 17.85
N ILE A 146 -4.27 18.23 17.88
CA ILE A 146 -4.97 18.70 16.66
C ILE A 146 -4.00 19.36 15.66
N LEU A 147 -2.96 20.03 16.13
CA LEU A 147 -1.90 20.60 15.27
C LEU A 147 -1.08 19.50 14.59
N ILE A 148 -0.75 18.44 15.31
CA ILE A 148 0.00 17.29 14.77
C ILE A 148 -0.84 16.58 13.71
N LEU A 149 -2.13 16.33 14.00
CA LEU A 149 -3.05 15.73 13.02
C LEU A 149 -3.16 16.60 11.75
N ALA A 150 -3.24 17.92 11.89
CA ALA A 150 -3.25 18.83 10.74
C ALA A 150 -1.93 18.76 9.94
N ALA A 151 -0.79 18.77 10.62
CA ALA A 151 0.53 18.66 9.99
C ALA A 151 0.71 17.33 9.24
N GLU A 152 0.25 16.22 9.81
CA GLU A 152 0.23 14.91 9.15
C GLU A 152 -0.63 14.94 7.87
N THR A 153 -1.84 15.52 7.94
CA THR A 153 -2.71 15.68 6.76
C THR A 153 -2.01 16.49 5.67
N ILE A 154 -1.37 17.61 6.01
CA ILE A 154 -0.65 18.49 5.06
C ILE A 154 0.53 17.75 4.43
N CYS A 155 1.34 17.05 5.23
CA CYS A 155 2.48 16.27 4.72
C CYS A 155 2.03 15.13 3.79
N SER A 156 0.90 14.48 4.09
CA SER A 156 0.31 13.46 3.22
C SER A 156 -0.20 14.07 1.91
N LEU A 157 -0.88 15.23 1.96
CA LEU A 157 -1.29 15.98 0.77
C LEU A 157 -0.09 16.41 -0.09
N LYS A 158 1.01 16.84 0.53
CA LYS A 158 2.25 17.19 -0.18
C LYS A 158 2.78 15.98 -0.97
N ASN A 159 2.77 14.80 -0.35
CA ASN A 159 3.17 13.56 -1.00
C ASN A 159 2.18 13.17 -2.12
N ASP A 160 0.88 13.37 -1.94
CA ASP A 160 -0.11 13.11 -2.98
C ASP A 160 0.12 14.03 -4.19
N PHE A 161 0.39 15.31 -3.97
CA PHE A 161 0.61 16.30 -5.02
C PHE A 161 1.98 16.17 -5.70
N THR A 162 3.07 16.06 -4.93
CA THR A 162 4.45 16.15 -5.43
C THR A 162 5.23 14.84 -5.44
N GLY A 163 4.75 13.82 -4.72
CA GLY A 163 5.52 12.60 -4.43
C GLY A 163 6.61 12.78 -3.37
N HIS A 164 6.79 13.99 -2.81
CA HIS A 164 7.79 14.25 -1.79
C HIS A 164 7.23 14.00 -0.38
N LYS A 165 7.84 13.05 0.31
CA LYS A 165 7.57 12.79 1.73
C LYS A 165 8.36 13.76 2.61
N ILE A 166 7.66 14.40 3.54
CA ILE A 166 8.23 15.28 4.56
C ILE A 166 7.65 14.87 5.91
N SER A 167 8.45 14.91 6.96
CA SER A 167 7.98 14.68 8.33
C SER A 167 7.15 15.88 8.82
N SER A 168 6.00 15.61 9.42
CA SER A 168 5.17 16.62 10.09
C SER A 168 5.93 17.36 11.20
N LYS A 169 6.91 16.72 11.86
CA LYS A 169 7.78 17.39 12.85
C LYS A 169 8.55 18.56 12.24
N ILE A 170 9.09 18.39 11.03
CA ILE A 170 9.77 19.46 10.30
C ILE A 170 8.81 20.61 10.00
N LEU A 171 7.58 20.30 9.57
CA LEU A 171 6.56 21.31 9.30
C LEU A 171 6.16 22.08 10.57
N LEU A 172 6.05 21.39 11.70
CA LEU A 172 5.73 21.99 12.99
C LEU A 172 6.89 22.84 13.52
N ASP A 173 8.14 22.40 13.35
CA ASP A 173 9.35 23.16 13.71
C ASP A 173 9.44 24.50 12.93
N LEU A 174 8.90 24.56 11.69
CA LEU A 174 8.80 25.81 10.93
C LEU A 174 7.77 26.78 11.51
N LYS A 175 6.76 26.29 12.22
CA LYS A 175 5.67 27.09 12.79
C LYS A 175 5.92 27.47 14.25
N ILE A 176 6.44 26.55 15.05
CA ILE A 176 6.55 26.69 16.50
C ILE A 176 7.95 27.19 16.84
N SER A 177 8.09 28.50 17.01
CA SER A 177 9.39 29.13 17.30
C SER A 177 9.85 28.99 18.75
N ASP A 178 8.97 28.60 19.68
CA ASP A 178 9.17 28.69 21.14
C ASP A 178 9.05 27.34 21.88
N ILE A 179 9.18 26.22 21.16
CA ILE A 179 9.07 24.86 21.73
C ILE A 179 10.19 24.49 22.72
N ASN A 180 11.21 25.34 22.85
CA ASN A 180 12.35 25.12 23.75
C ASN A 180 11.99 25.33 25.23
N ASP A 181 10.81 25.87 25.54
CA ASP A 181 10.29 25.90 26.90
C ASP A 181 10.06 24.46 27.42
N PRO A 182 10.62 24.06 28.58
CA PRO A 182 10.53 22.69 29.08
C PRO A 182 9.10 22.17 29.27
N GLU A 183 8.17 23.03 29.67
CA GLU A 183 6.77 22.65 29.91
C GLU A 183 6.05 22.42 28.58
N LYS A 184 6.21 23.34 27.62
CA LYS A 184 5.64 23.20 26.27
C LYS A 184 6.21 21.98 25.55
N LYS A 185 7.50 21.73 25.71
CA LYS A 185 8.17 20.56 25.14
C LYS A 185 7.59 19.26 25.69
N ALA A 186 7.38 19.17 27.00
CA ALA A 186 6.79 17.98 27.62
C ALA A 186 5.37 17.74 27.11
N GLN A 187 4.54 18.79 27.04
CA GLN A 187 3.17 18.72 26.51
C GLN A 187 3.15 18.31 25.03
N PHE A 188 4.09 18.82 24.23
CA PHE A 188 4.20 18.47 22.81
C PHE A 188 4.60 17.00 22.61
N GLU A 189 5.59 16.51 23.36
CA GLU A 189 6.03 15.11 23.26
C GLU A 189 4.93 14.15 23.76
N GLU A 190 4.15 14.54 24.76
CA GLU A 190 2.95 13.80 25.19
C GLU A 190 1.90 13.73 24.07
N ALA A 191 1.56 14.87 23.47
CA ALA A 191 0.64 14.93 22.34
C ALA A 191 1.12 14.11 21.13
N TRP A 192 2.42 14.18 20.83
CA TRP A 192 3.05 13.39 19.78
C TRP A 192 2.88 11.90 20.01
N LYS A 193 3.13 11.44 21.24
CA LYS A 193 2.93 10.05 21.64
C LYS A 193 1.47 9.61 21.49
N ASN A 194 0.52 10.46 21.89
CA ASN A 194 -0.91 10.15 21.81
C ASN A 194 -1.40 9.99 20.37
N VAL A 195 -0.92 10.84 19.46
CA VAL A 195 -1.31 10.80 18.03
C VAL A 195 -0.58 9.71 17.25
N MET A 196 0.72 9.55 17.46
CA MET A 196 1.56 8.67 16.65
C MET A 196 1.65 7.24 17.19
N GLY A 197 1.18 7.01 18.42
CA GLY A 197 1.29 5.74 19.14
C GLY A 197 2.72 5.42 19.58
N GLU A 198 2.87 4.50 20.54
CA GLU A 198 4.17 3.89 20.86
C GLU A 198 4.59 2.94 19.73
N GLY A 199 5.18 3.44 18.63
CA GLY A 199 5.73 2.53 17.60
C GLY A 199 5.89 3.02 16.16
N SER A 200 6.18 4.30 15.92
CA SER A 200 6.66 4.74 14.60
C SER A 200 8.13 5.17 14.67
N GLN A 201 9.00 4.16 14.83
CA GLN A 201 10.39 4.20 14.35
C GLN A 201 10.46 3.48 13.01
#